data_AF-A0A2D4FRF7-F1
#
_entry.id   AF-A0A2D4FRF7-F1
#
_cell.length_a   1.000
_cell.length_b   1.000
_cell.length_c   1.000
_cell.angle_alpha   90.00
_cell.angle_beta   90.00
_cell.angle_gamma   90.00
#
_symmetry.space_group_name_H-M   'P 1'
#
loop_
_entity.id
_entity.type
_entity.pdbx_description
1 polymer ?
#
loop_
_entity_poly.entity_id
_entity_poly.type
_entity_poly.pdbx_seq_one_letter_code
_entity_poly.pdbx_strand_id
1 'polypeptide(L)'
;MDDQPRLMHSHAGVGMAGHPGLSQHMPDGAAGTETEGGRKQDIGDILQQIMTITDQSLDEAQARKHALNCHRMKPALFNVLCEIKEKTVLSIRGAQEEEPTDPQLMRLDNMLLAEGVAGPEKGGGSAAAAAAAAASGGAGSDNSVEHSDYRAKLSQIRQIYHTELEKYEQACNEFTTHVMNLLREQSRTRPISPKEIERMVSIIHRKFSSIQMQLKQSTCEAVMILRSRFLDARRKRRNFNKQATEILNEYFYSHLSNPYPSEEAKEELAKKCGITVPQ
;
A
#
# COMPACT_ATOMS: atom_id res chain seq x y z
N MET A 1 40.44 -36.02 -29.32
CA MET A 1 40.63 -35.05 -28.24
C MET A 1 39.32 -34.42 -27.85
N ASP A 2 38.44 -35.01 -27.07
CA ASP A 2 38.14 -36.40 -26.68
C ASP A 2 36.84 -36.21 -25.89
N ASP A 3 35.78 -36.90 -26.31
CA ASP A 3 34.51 -37.05 -25.60
C ASP A 3 34.75 -37.70 -24.22
N GLN A 4 34.07 -37.22 -23.17
CA GLN A 4 34.01 -37.97 -21.91
C GLN A 4 32.58 -37.93 -21.32
N PRO A 5 32.07 -39.07 -20.79
CA PRO A 5 30.68 -39.47 -21.00
C PRO A 5 29.80 -39.56 -19.74
N ARG A 6 28.51 -39.79 -19.98
CA ARG A 6 27.48 -40.29 -19.03
C ARG A 6 28.01 -41.43 -18.16
N LEU A 7 27.88 -41.28 -16.84
CA LEU A 7 27.96 -42.39 -15.88
C LEU A 7 26.56 -42.78 -15.41
N MET A 8 26.08 -43.91 -15.93
CA MET A 8 25.04 -44.72 -15.30
C MET A 8 25.63 -45.40 -14.06
N HIS A 9 24.89 -45.39 -12.95
CA HIS A 9 25.13 -46.30 -11.83
C HIS A 9 23.92 -47.22 -11.69
N SER A 10 24.17 -48.51 -11.90
CA SER A 10 23.24 -49.60 -11.67
C SER A 10 23.98 -50.74 -10.95
N HIS A 11 23.26 -51.38 -10.01
CA HIS A 11 23.48 -52.64 -9.32
C HIS A 11 24.61 -52.84 -8.28
N ALA A 12 24.19 -53.14 -7.04
CA ALA A 12 24.25 -54.45 -6.37
C ALA A 12 23.78 -54.21 -4.89
N GLY A 13 22.90 -54.98 -4.25
CA GLY A 13 22.77 -56.44 -4.24
C GLY A 13 23.57 -57.01 -3.07
N VAL A 14 22.87 -57.69 -2.14
CA VAL A 14 23.30 -58.71 -1.14
C VAL A 14 22.93 -58.37 0.31
N GLY A 15 22.19 -59.29 0.96
CA GLY A 15 22.22 -59.44 2.43
C GLY A 15 20.96 -60.00 3.09
N MET A 16 20.60 -61.26 2.84
CA MET A 16 19.57 -62.02 3.57
C MET A 16 20.09 -62.60 4.89
N ALA A 17 19.31 -62.47 5.96
CA ALA A 17 19.20 -63.39 7.11
C ALA A 17 17.91 -63.00 7.86
N GLY A 18 16.91 -63.85 8.17
CA GLY A 18 16.83 -65.30 8.20
C GLY A 18 16.69 -65.81 9.64
N HIS A 19 15.48 -65.85 10.22
CA HIS A 19 15.07 -66.87 11.22
C HIS A 19 13.53 -66.95 11.38
N PRO A 20 12.94 -68.13 11.73
CA PRO A 20 11.61 -68.58 11.30
C PRO A 20 10.62 -68.92 12.44
N GLY A 21 9.42 -69.35 12.03
CA GLY A 21 8.48 -70.20 12.79
C GLY A 21 7.40 -69.41 13.55
N LEU A 22 6.13 -69.77 13.57
CA LEU A 22 5.37 -70.96 13.17
C LEU A 22 3.88 -70.54 13.15
N SER A 23 3.12 -70.96 12.13
CA SER A 23 1.84 -71.70 12.27
C SER A 23 1.02 -71.61 10.98
N GLN A 24 0.98 -72.74 10.27
CA GLN A 24 -0.04 -73.07 9.28
C GLN A 24 -1.34 -73.45 10.01
N HIS A 25 -2.47 -72.92 9.55
CA HIS A 25 -3.73 -73.66 9.54
C HIS A 25 -4.54 -73.25 8.30
N MET A 26 -4.88 -74.24 7.49
CA MET A 26 -5.82 -74.23 6.34
C MET A 26 -6.93 -75.25 6.66
N PRO A 27 -8.04 -75.36 5.90
CA PRO A 27 -8.68 -74.42 4.96
C PRO A 27 -10.22 -74.35 5.16
N ASP A 28 -10.87 -73.64 4.22
CA ASP A 28 -12.20 -73.91 3.63
C ASP A 28 -13.43 -73.11 4.10
N GLY A 29 -14.25 -72.69 3.12
CA GLY A 29 -15.63 -72.25 3.38
C GLY A 29 -16.10 -70.90 2.83
N ALA A 30 -16.09 -70.75 1.50
CA ALA A 30 -17.15 -70.13 0.68
C ALA A 30 -17.63 -68.66 0.87
N ALA A 31 -17.64 -67.98 -0.28
CA ALA A 31 -18.64 -67.00 -0.76
C ALA A 31 -18.58 -65.56 -0.23
N GLY A 32 -18.06 -64.67 -1.10
CA GLY A 32 -18.20 -63.22 -0.97
C GLY A 32 -17.31 -62.41 -1.92
N THR A 33 -16.91 -62.95 -3.06
CA THR A 33 -16.09 -62.27 -4.09
C THR A 33 -16.93 -61.35 -4.96
N GLU A 34 -17.49 -60.25 -4.45
CA GLU A 34 -18.06 -59.20 -5.33
C GLU A 34 -18.01 -57.81 -4.67
N THR A 35 -16.83 -57.17 -4.57
CA THR A 35 -16.74 -55.68 -4.52
C THR A 35 -15.36 -55.06 -4.77
N GLU A 36 -14.32 -55.81 -5.16
CA GLU A 36 -13.02 -55.23 -5.56
C GLU A 36 -12.87 -55.02 -7.07
N GLY A 37 -13.68 -55.70 -7.90
CA GLY A 37 -13.65 -55.56 -9.36
C GLY A 37 -14.26 -54.26 -9.89
N GLY A 38 -15.30 -53.75 -9.21
CA GLY A 38 -16.03 -52.54 -9.64
C GLY A 38 -15.18 -51.27 -9.58
N ARG A 39 -14.40 -51.06 -8.51
CA ARG A 39 -13.57 -49.85 -8.34
C ARG A 39 -12.43 -49.73 -9.36
N LYS A 40 -11.94 -50.84 -9.90
CA LYS A 40 -10.86 -50.84 -10.91
C LYS A 40 -11.40 -50.64 -12.33
N GLN A 41 -12.59 -51.17 -12.63
CA GLN A 41 -13.33 -50.83 -13.85
C GLN A 41 -13.69 -49.33 -13.88
N ASP A 42 -14.15 -48.77 -12.76
CA ASP A 42 -14.48 -47.34 -12.64
C ASP A 42 -13.29 -46.43 -13.00
N ILE A 43 -12.06 -46.76 -12.56
CA ILE A 43 -10.87 -45.96 -12.88
C ILE A 43 -10.50 -46.09 -14.36
N GLY A 44 -10.56 -47.30 -14.92
CA GLY A 44 -10.31 -47.54 -16.34
C GLY A 44 -11.29 -46.77 -17.22
N ASP A 45 -12.57 -46.78 -16.86
CA ASP A 45 -13.63 -46.06 -17.55
C ASP A 45 -13.47 -44.54 -17.43
N ILE A 46 -13.11 -44.03 -16.24
CA ILE A 46 -12.79 -42.61 -16.05
C ILE A 46 -11.59 -42.20 -16.91
N LEU A 47 -10.53 -43.00 -16.97
CA LEU A 47 -9.35 -42.70 -17.78
C LEU A 47 -9.67 -42.73 -19.27
N GLN A 48 -10.46 -43.71 -19.73
CA GLN A 48 -10.95 -43.77 -21.10
C GLN A 48 -11.84 -42.56 -21.44
N GLN A 49 -12.68 -42.14 -20.50
CA GLN A 49 -13.54 -40.97 -20.62
C GLN A 49 -12.73 -39.66 -20.65
N ILE A 50 -11.58 -39.60 -19.96
CA ILE A 50 -10.62 -38.48 -20.03
C ILE A 50 -9.87 -38.48 -21.36
N MET A 51 -9.38 -39.62 -21.83
CA MET A 51 -8.67 -39.73 -23.12
C MET A 51 -9.55 -39.27 -24.30
N THR A 52 -10.85 -39.57 -24.24
CA THR A 52 -11.83 -39.15 -25.25
C THR A 52 -12.27 -37.69 -25.12
N ILE A 53 -11.80 -36.92 -24.13
CA ILE A 53 -11.99 -35.46 -24.07
C ILE A 53 -11.21 -34.74 -25.16
N THR A 54 -10.04 -35.27 -25.52
CA THR A 54 -9.18 -34.69 -26.55
C THR A 54 -9.82 -34.74 -27.95
N ASP A 55 -10.75 -35.68 -28.17
CA ASP A 55 -11.44 -35.88 -29.45
C ASP A 55 -12.83 -35.22 -29.48
N GLN A 56 -13.24 -34.55 -28.40
CA GLN A 56 -14.56 -33.90 -28.34
C GLN A 56 -14.62 -32.64 -29.19
N SER A 57 -15.75 -32.49 -29.88
CA SER A 57 -16.06 -31.24 -30.56
C SER A 57 -16.29 -30.11 -29.54
N LEU A 58 -16.11 -28.86 -30.00
CA LEU A 58 -16.36 -27.67 -29.17
C LEU A 58 -17.81 -27.64 -28.64
N ASP A 59 -18.77 -28.06 -29.46
CA ASP A 59 -20.20 -28.07 -29.11
C ASP A 59 -20.50 -29.12 -28.04
N GLU A 60 -19.92 -30.33 -28.13
CA GLU A 60 -20.05 -31.36 -27.11
C GLU A 60 -19.45 -30.93 -25.77
N ALA A 61 -18.27 -30.29 -25.80
CA ALA A 61 -17.64 -29.75 -24.61
C ALA A 61 -18.48 -28.64 -23.96
N GLN A 62 -19.09 -27.77 -24.76
CA GLN A 62 -19.99 -26.72 -24.29
C GLN A 62 -21.27 -27.30 -23.67
N ALA A 63 -21.86 -28.33 -24.30
CA ALA A 63 -23.04 -29.02 -23.76
C ALA A 63 -22.75 -29.66 -22.39
N ARG A 64 -21.60 -30.34 -22.24
CA ARG A 64 -21.16 -30.91 -20.96
C ARG A 64 -20.92 -29.84 -19.90
N LYS A 65 -20.27 -28.72 -20.27
CA LYS A 65 -20.09 -27.56 -19.39
C LYS A 65 -21.43 -27.00 -18.93
N HIS A 66 -22.40 -26.88 -19.83
CA HIS A 66 -23.74 -26.39 -19.50
C HIS A 66 -24.47 -27.34 -18.54
N ALA A 67 -24.45 -28.66 -18.83
CA ALA A 67 -25.03 -29.67 -17.95
C ALA A 67 -24.44 -29.63 -16.53
N LEU A 68 -23.11 -29.50 -16.41
CA LEU A 68 -22.44 -29.34 -15.12
C LEU A 68 -22.85 -28.03 -14.42
N ASN A 69 -22.97 -26.94 -15.17
CA ASN A 69 -23.39 -25.63 -14.64
C ASN A 69 -24.82 -25.64 -14.09
N CYS A 70 -25.71 -26.43 -14.68
CA CYS A 70 -27.11 -26.58 -14.26
C CYS A 70 -27.31 -27.69 -13.20
N HIS A 71 -26.26 -28.43 -12.83
CA HIS A 71 -26.38 -29.56 -11.94
C HIS A 71 -26.77 -29.14 -10.51
N ARG A 72 -27.77 -29.81 -9.93
CA ARG A 72 -28.35 -29.45 -8.61
C ARG A 72 -27.34 -29.45 -7.46
N MET A 73 -26.34 -30.34 -7.51
CA MET A 73 -25.29 -30.41 -6.47
C MET A 73 -24.12 -29.46 -6.69
N LYS A 74 -24.06 -28.75 -7.82
CA LYS A 74 -22.96 -27.82 -8.11
C LYS A 74 -22.75 -26.81 -6.96
N PRO A 75 -23.79 -26.16 -6.39
CA PRO A 75 -23.59 -25.20 -5.30
C PRO A 75 -23.00 -25.85 -4.04
N ALA A 76 -23.45 -27.05 -3.69
CA ALA A 76 -22.96 -27.77 -2.51
C ALA A 76 -21.49 -28.18 -2.67
N LEU A 77 -21.13 -28.76 -3.83
CA LEU A 77 -19.75 -29.12 -4.13
C LEU A 77 -18.85 -27.88 -4.17
N PHE A 78 -19.33 -26.78 -4.76
CA PHE A 78 -18.61 -25.51 -4.80
C PHE A 78 -18.27 -25.00 -3.39
N ASN A 79 -19.24 -25.03 -2.46
CA ASN A 79 -19.03 -24.61 -1.08
C ASN A 79 -17.97 -25.46 -0.37
N VAL A 80 -18.06 -26.79 -0.48
CA VAL A 80 -17.06 -27.71 0.11
C VAL A 80 -15.66 -27.43 -0.46
N LEU A 81 -15.55 -27.23 -1.77
CA LEU A 81 -14.26 -26.90 -2.40
C LEU A 81 -13.74 -25.54 -1.95
N CYS A 82 -14.61 -24.54 -1.78
CA CYS A 82 -14.24 -23.25 -1.21
C CYS A 82 -13.74 -23.39 0.24
N GLU A 83 -14.40 -24.20 1.07
CA GLU A 83 -13.96 -24.47 2.45
C GLU A 83 -12.61 -25.20 2.52
N ILE A 84 -12.41 -26.22 1.68
CA ILE A 84 -11.13 -26.94 1.59
C ILE A 84 -10.04 -25.96 1.16
N LYS A 85 -10.31 -25.14 0.14
CA LYS A 85 -9.39 -24.11 -0.33
C LYS A 85 -9.09 -23.07 0.76
N GLU A 86 -10.10 -22.61 1.50
CA GLU A 86 -9.91 -21.70 2.65
C GLU A 86 -9.00 -22.35 3.70
N LYS A 87 -9.32 -23.57 4.17
CA LYS A 87 -8.50 -24.25 5.18
C LYS A 87 -7.05 -24.49 4.74
N THR A 88 -6.82 -24.72 3.45
CA THR A 88 -5.49 -25.06 2.91
C THR A 88 -4.68 -23.84 2.49
N VAL A 89 -5.31 -22.84 1.86
CA VAL A 89 -4.64 -21.69 1.23
C VAL A 89 -4.63 -20.46 2.13
N LEU A 90 -5.72 -20.22 2.88
CA LEU A 90 -5.85 -19.06 3.77
C LEU A 90 -5.05 -19.20 5.06
N SER A 91 -4.69 -20.43 5.46
CA SER A 91 -3.76 -20.66 6.57
C SER A 91 -2.30 -20.29 6.23
N ILE A 92 -1.92 -20.22 4.95
CA ILE A 92 -0.52 -20.01 4.53
C ILE A 92 -0.20 -18.52 4.29
N ARG A 93 -1.19 -17.72 3.90
CA ARG A 93 -1.07 -16.26 3.80
C ARG A 93 -1.87 -15.66 4.94
N GLY A 94 -1.21 -15.52 6.09
CA GLY A 94 -1.80 -15.06 7.34
C GLY A 94 -2.79 -13.92 7.16
N ALA A 95 -3.87 -14.00 7.93
CA ALA A 95 -4.74 -12.87 8.20
C ALA A 95 -3.85 -11.68 8.59
N GLN A 96 -3.62 -10.76 7.66
CA GLN A 96 -3.14 -9.44 8.05
C GLN A 96 -4.32 -8.81 8.79
N GLU A 97 -4.17 -8.74 10.11
CA GLU A 97 -4.88 -7.77 10.93
C GLU A 97 -4.96 -6.45 10.18
N GLU A 98 -6.14 -5.85 10.23
CA GLU A 98 -6.42 -4.52 9.70
C GLU A 98 -5.41 -3.54 10.30
N GLU A 99 -4.36 -3.27 9.53
CA GLU A 99 -3.23 -2.48 10.00
C GLU A 99 -3.72 -1.04 10.20
N PRO A 100 -3.52 -0.45 11.39
CA PRO A 100 -3.98 0.89 11.67
C PRO A 100 -3.41 1.87 10.64
N THR A 101 -4.19 2.91 10.33
CA THR A 101 -3.84 3.94 9.34
C THR A 101 -2.43 4.47 9.62
N ASP A 102 -1.56 4.44 8.59
CA ASP A 102 -0.15 4.74 8.75
C ASP A 102 0.07 6.14 9.41
N PRO A 103 0.72 6.22 10.58
CA PRO A 103 1.02 7.49 11.24
C PRO A 103 1.79 8.48 10.34
N GLN A 104 2.62 7.99 9.43
CA GLN A 104 3.34 8.84 8.47
C GLN A 104 2.39 9.48 7.46
N LEU A 105 1.41 8.70 6.98
CA LEU A 105 0.39 9.19 6.07
C LEU A 105 -0.46 10.30 6.71
N MET A 106 -0.89 10.10 7.95
CA MET A 106 -1.60 11.15 8.72
C MET A 106 -0.77 12.42 8.88
N ARG A 107 0.54 12.28 9.15
CA ARG A 107 1.43 13.45 9.27
C ARG A 107 1.52 14.22 7.96
N LEU A 108 1.65 13.52 6.83
CA LEU A 108 1.67 14.14 5.50
C LEU A 108 0.35 14.84 5.18
N ASP A 109 -0.78 14.23 5.53
CA ASP A 109 -2.11 14.83 5.35
C ASP A 109 -2.27 16.13 6.12
N ASN A 110 -1.91 16.13 7.39
CA ASN A 110 -1.92 17.35 8.21
C ASN A 110 -1.00 18.43 7.64
N MET A 111 0.16 18.05 7.09
CA MET A 111 1.09 19.00 6.47
C MET A 111 0.49 19.62 5.21
N LEU A 112 -0.10 18.81 4.32
CA LEU A 112 -0.73 19.31 3.09
C LEU A 112 -1.96 20.15 3.40
N LEU A 113 -2.75 19.80 4.42
CA LEU A 113 -3.88 20.61 4.89
C LEU A 113 -3.42 21.98 5.40
N ALA A 114 -2.37 22.03 6.22
CA ALA A 114 -1.85 23.27 6.78
C ALA A 114 -1.33 24.24 5.70
N GLU A 115 -0.73 23.71 4.63
CA GLU A 115 -0.24 24.50 3.49
C GLU A 115 -1.36 24.81 2.45
N GLY A 116 -2.59 24.39 2.73
CA GLY A 116 -3.76 24.53 1.86
C GLY A 116 -3.64 23.77 0.55
N VAL A 117 -2.80 22.73 0.50
CA VAL A 117 -2.57 21.87 -0.66
C VAL A 117 -3.54 20.70 -0.71
N ALA A 118 -3.97 20.18 0.44
CA ALA A 118 -5.06 19.23 0.55
C ALA A 118 -6.26 19.89 1.26
N GLY A 119 -7.49 19.50 0.91
CA GLY A 119 -8.72 20.01 1.53
C GLY A 119 -9.92 19.97 0.58
N PRO A 120 -11.16 20.08 1.09
CA PRO A 120 -12.39 20.05 0.29
C PRO A 120 -12.55 21.25 -0.67
N GLU A 121 -11.56 22.14 -0.73
CA GLU A 121 -11.45 23.27 -1.62
C GLU A 121 -11.19 22.82 -3.08
N LYS A 122 -12.05 21.97 -3.63
CA LYS A 122 -12.32 21.94 -5.08
C LYS A 122 -12.94 23.30 -5.44
N GLY A 123 -12.11 24.33 -5.54
CA GLY A 123 -12.50 25.66 -5.95
C GLY A 123 -12.21 26.74 -4.92
N GLY A 124 -11.12 27.46 -5.13
CA GLY A 124 -10.96 28.81 -4.58
C GLY A 124 -9.86 28.95 -3.55
N GLY A 125 -8.61 29.05 -4.02
CA GLY A 125 -7.49 29.67 -3.28
C GLY A 125 -7.70 31.15 -2.94
N SER A 126 -8.95 31.58 -2.76
CA SER A 126 -9.44 32.92 -2.52
C SER A 126 -9.49 33.21 -1.02
N ALA A 127 -9.93 32.25 -0.19
CA ALA A 127 -10.10 32.47 1.25
C ALA A 127 -8.76 32.50 2.01
N ALA A 128 -7.88 31.52 1.78
CA ALA A 128 -6.55 31.50 2.41
C ALA A 128 -5.66 32.67 1.95
N ALA A 129 -5.83 33.11 0.72
CA ALA A 129 -5.09 34.26 0.20
C ALA A 129 -5.64 35.61 0.66
N ALA A 130 -6.95 35.72 0.91
CA ALA A 130 -7.55 36.90 1.53
C ALA A 130 -7.04 37.08 2.96
N ALA A 131 -6.86 35.98 3.72
CA ALA A 131 -6.28 36.01 5.06
C ALA A 131 -4.80 36.42 5.06
N ALA A 132 -4.00 35.93 4.08
CA ALA A 132 -2.60 36.31 3.94
C ALA A 132 -2.42 37.77 3.47
N ALA A 133 -3.29 38.26 2.58
CA ALA A 133 -3.28 39.65 2.11
C ALA A 133 -3.71 40.65 3.20
N ALA A 134 -4.61 40.26 4.10
CA ALA A 134 -5.01 41.08 5.24
C ALA A 134 -3.89 41.24 6.29
N ALA A 135 -2.93 40.31 6.34
CA ALA A 135 -1.79 40.37 7.27
C ALA A 135 -0.58 41.15 6.71
N SER A 136 -0.50 41.37 5.39
CA SER A 136 0.61 42.08 4.73
C SER A 136 0.34 43.58 4.57
N GLY A 137 -0.08 44.25 5.65
CA GLY A 137 -0.15 45.70 5.70
C GLY A 137 1.25 46.31 5.60
N GLY A 138 1.60 46.82 4.41
CA GLY A 138 2.74 47.71 4.18
C GLY A 138 4.09 47.02 3.95
N ALA A 139 4.33 46.50 2.74
CA ALA A 139 5.68 46.20 2.27
C ALA A 139 5.84 46.67 0.82
N GLY A 140 6.93 47.38 0.53
CA GLY A 140 7.20 48.08 -0.72
C GLY A 140 7.05 47.23 -1.99
N SER A 141 6.84 47.90 -3.13
CA SER A 141 6.44 47.30 -4.41
C SER A 141 7.33 46.15 -4.90
N ASP A 142 8.59 46.09 -4.48
CA ASP A 142 9.55 45.02 -4.81
C ASP A 142 9.23 43.69 -4.11
N ASN A 143 8.74 43.75 -2.87
CA ASN A 143 8.29 42.56 -2.12
C ASN A 143 6.97 41.97 -2.67
N SER A 144 6.18 42.76 -3.39
CA SER A 144 4.88 42.36 -3.93
C SER A 144 5.03 41.38 -5.11
N VAL A 145 6.06 41.54 -5.93
CA VAL A 145 6.32 40.67 -7.09
C VAL A 145 6.80 39.29 -6.63
N GLU A 146 7.71 39.23 -5.65
CA GLU A 146 8.19 37.96 -5.09
C GLU A 146 7.10 37.16 -4.36
N HIS A 147 6.18 37.85 -3.67
CA HIS A 147 5.01 37.22 -3.06
C HIS A 147 4.03 36.68 -4.11
N SER A 148 3.89 37.37 -5.25
CA SER A 148 3.13 36.90 -6.40
C SER A 148 3.72 35.60 -6.96
N ASP A 149 5.05 35.55 -7.14
CA ASP A 149 5.74 34.36 -7.66
C ASP A 149 5.66 33.16 -6.72
N TYR A 150 5.81 33.37 -5.40
CA TYR A 150 5.63 32.33 -4.40
C TYR A 150 4.20 31.75 -4.47
N ARG A 151 3.19 32.64 -4.51
CA ARG A 151 1.78 32.23 -4.56
C ARG A 151 1.45 31.50 -5.86
N ALA A 152 1.99 31.95 -7.00
CA ALA A 152 1.82 31.29 -8.28
C ALA A 152 2.44 29.88 -8.27
N LYS A 153 3.66 29.72 -7.75
CA LYS A 153 4.32 28.42 -7.62
C LYS A 153 3.61 27.49 -6.65
N LEU A 154 3.12 28.00 -5.53
CA LEU A 154 2.31 27.20 -4.61
C LEU A 154 1.01 26.73 -5.28
N SER A 155 0.34 27.60 -6.05
CA SER A 155 -0.83 27.22 -6.84
C SER A 155 -0.51 26.14 -7.87
N GLN A 156 0.67 26.20 -8.49
CA GLN A 156 1.12 25.16 -9.43
C GLN A 156 1.32 23.81 -8.72
N ILE A 157 1.96 23.79 -7.53
CA ILE A 157 2.12 22.58 -6.73
C ILE A 157 0.74 21.98 -6.38
N ARG A 158 -0.23 22.82 -5.98
CA ARG A 158 -1.61 22.38 -5.70
C ARG A 158 -2.27 21.74 -6.92
N GLN A 159 -2.15 22.38 -8.08
CA GLN A 159 -2.75 21.87 -9.31
C GLN A 159 -2.17 20.50 -9.70
N ILE A 160 -0.84 20.34 -9.62
CA ILE A 160 -0.16 19.08 -9.91
C ILE A 160 -0.64 17.99 -8.94
N TYR A 161 -0.64 18.27 -7.64
CA TYR A 161 -1.10 17.32 -6.62
C TYR A 161 -2.52 16.79 -6.90
N HIS A 162 -3.47 17.69 -7.16
CA HIS A 162 -4.87 17.28 -7.42
C HIS A 162 -5.01 16.52 -8.74
N THR A 163 -4.31 16.95 -9.79
CA THR A 163 -4.36 16.29 -11.10
C THR A 163 -3.79 14.87 -11.01
N GLU A 164 -2.67 14.68 -10.32
CA GLU A 164 -2.06 13.37 -10.14
C GLU A 164 -2.88 12.49 -9.18
N LEU A 165 -3.46 13.07 -8.14
CA LEU A 165 -4.35 12.35 -7.22
C LEU A 165 -5.59 11.81 -7.95
N GLU A 166 -6.23 12.61 -8.79
CA GLU A 166 -7.41 12.21 -9.57
C GLU A 166 -7.09 11.07 -10.56
N LYS A 167 -5.98 11.16 -11.30
CA LYS A 167 -5.52 10.08 -12.18
C LYS A 167 -5.29 8.78 -11.41
N TYR A 168 -4.68 8.90 -10.25
CA TYR A 168 -4.37 7.77 -9.39
C TYR A 168 -5.66 7.13 -8.82
N GLU A 169 -6.63 7.93 -8.35
CA GLU A 169 -7.93 7.45 -7.86
C GLU A 169 -8.71 6.76 -8.99
N GLN A 170 -8.72 7.35 -10.19
CA GLN A 170 -9.32 6.74 -11.37
C GLN A 170 -8.68 5.38 -11.69
N ALA A 171 -7.35 5.32 -11.76
CA ALA A 171 -6.63 4.07 -12.01
C ALA A 171 -6.89 3.01 -10.93
N CYS A 172 -7.01 3.41 -9.66
CA CYS A 172 -7.37 2.52 -8.56
C CYS A 172 -8.77 1.92 -8.75
N ASN A 173 -9.74 2.75 -9.08
CA ASN A 173 -11.13 2.33 -9.29
C ASN A 173 -11.27 1.41 -10.52
N GLU A 174 -10.64 1.76 -11.63
CA GLU A 174 -10.63 0.96 -12.86
C GLU A 174 -9.99 -0.42 -12.62
N PHE A 175 -8.81 -0.44 -11.98
CA PHE A 175 -8.10 -1.69 -11.70
C PHE A 175 -8.87 -2.58 -10.72
N THR A 176 -9.41 -2.00 -9.64
CA THR A 176 -10.22 -2.73 -8.66
C THR A 176 -11.46 -3.33 -9.31
N THR A 177 -12.16 -2.56 -10.14
CA THR A 177 -13.33 -3.02 -10.89
C THR A 177 -12.97 -4.15 -11.85
N HIS A 178 -11.86 -4.01 -12.58
CA HIS A 178 -11.39 -5.03 -13.49
C HIS A 178 -11.08 -6.36 -12.76
N VAL A 179 -10.36 -6.30 -11.64
CA VAL A 179 -10.03 -7.49 -10.83
C VAL A 179 -11.29 -8.11 -10.23
N MET A 180 -12.22 -7.32 -9.69
CA MET A 180 -13.48 -7.84 -9.17
C MET A 180 -14.28 -8.57 -10.25
N ASN A 181 -14.41 -7.98 -11.44
CA ASN A 181 -15.14 -8.59 -12.56
C ASN A 181 -14.46 -9.88 -13.02
N LEU A 182 -13.14 -9.87 -13.13
CA LEU A 182 -12.35 -11.05 -13.49
C LEU A 182 -12.56 -12.19 -12.49
N LEU A 183 -12.45 -11.92 -11.19
CA LEU A 183 -12.60 -12.94 -10.15
C LEU A 183 -14.05 -13.45 -10.04
N ARG A 184 -15.05 -12.59 -10.26
CA ARG A 184 -16.46 -13.00 -10.34
C ARG A 184 -16.74 -13.88 -11.56
N GLU A 185 -16.12 -13.61 -12.70
CA GLU A 185 -16.26 -14.48 -13.87
C GLU A 185 -15.58 -15.83 -13.63
N GLN A 186 -14.36 -15.81 -13.07
CA GLN A 186 -13.64 -17.03 -12.73
C GLN A 186 -14.35 -17.87 -11.67
N SER A 187 -15.03 -17.24 -10.70
CA SER A 187 -15.78 -17.95 -9.65
C SER A 187 -16.93 -18.79 -10.21
N ARG A 188 -17.36 -18.59 -11.46
CA ARG A 188 -18.37 -19.43 -12.12
C ARG A 188 -17.84 -20.81 -12.50
N THR A 189 -16.53 -20.93 -12.69
CA THR A 189 -15.86 -22.13 -13.22
C THR A 189 -14.82 -22.72 -12.29
N ARG A 190 -14.42 -22.00 -11.22
CA ARG A 190 -13.43 -22.44 -10.24
C ARG A 190 -13.85 -22.01 -8.84
N PRO A 191 -13.51 -22.78 -7.79
CA PRO A 191 -13.78 -22.40 -6.40
C PRO A 191 -13.01 -21.12 -6.02
N ILE A 192 -13.74 -20.00 -5.95
CA ILE A 192 -13.26 -18.69 -5.47
C ILE A 192 -14.32 -18.18 -4.51
N SER A 193 -13.95 -17.99 -3.25
CA SER A 193 -14.89 -17.49 -2.23
C SER A 193 -15.00 -15.96 -2.28
N PRO A 194 -16.13 -15.36 -1.86
CA PRO A 194 -16.26 -13.91 -1.75
C PRO A 194 -15.15 -13.27 -0.90
N LYS A 195 -14.77 -13.92 0.22
CA LYS A 195 -13.66 -13.51 1.08
C LYS A 195 -12.30 -13.45 0.35
N GLU A 196 -12.09 -14.29 -0.66
CA GLU A 196 -10.88 -14.24 -1.48
C GLU A 196 -10.85 -13.02 -2.39
N ILE A 197 -11.99 -12.65 -2.96
CA ILE A 197 -12.14 -11.43 -3.77
C ILE A 197 -11.88 -10.20 -2.91
N GLU A 198 -12.48 -10.14 -1.71
CA GLU A 198 -12.26 -9.06 -0.74
C GLU A 198 -10.79 -8.91 -0.35
N ARG A 199 -10.08 -10.02 -0.10
CA ARG A 199 -8.63 -9.99 0.16
C ARG A 199 -7.82 -9.44 -1.00
N MET A 200 -8.15 -9.85 -2.23
CA MET A 200 -7.45 -9.31 -3.41
C MET A 200 -7.67 -7.80 -3.51
N VAL A 201 -8.89 -7.32 -3.27
CA VAL A 201 -9.22 -5.88 -3.26
C VAL A 201 -8.48 -5.14 -2.15
N SER A 202 -8.40 -5.72 -0.95
CA SER A 202 -7.60 -5.16 0.15
C SER A 202 -6.11 -5.02 -0.21
N ILE A 203 -5.53 -6.04 -0.85
CA ILE A 203 -4.13 -5.99 -1.33
C ILE A 203 -3.95 -4.87 -2.37
N ILE A 204 -4.93 -4.67 -3.25
CA ILE A 204 -4.93 -3.57 -4.22
C ILE A 204 -4.90 -2.24 -3.48
N HIS A 205 -5.87 -1.98 -2.59
CA HIS A 205 -5.92 -0.72 -1.83
C HIS A 205 -4.65 -0.47 -1.01
N ARG A 206 -4.03 -1.51 -0.45
CA ARG A 206 -2.76 -1.38 0.27
C ARG A 206 -1.61 -0.96 -0.65
N LYS A 207 -1.49 -1.56 -1.83
CA LYS A 207 -0.48 -1.17 -2.85
C LYS A 207 -0.71 0.25 -3.34
N PHE A 208 -1.96 0.58 -3.62
CA PHE A 208 -2.36 1.91 -4.02
C PHE A 208 -2.01 2.90 -2.89
N SER A 209 -2.36 2.65 -1.63
CA SER A 209 -2.06 3.57 -0.51
C SER A 209 -0.57 3.92 -0.41
N SER A 210 0.33 2.98 -0.70
CA SER A 210 1.77 3.24 -0.77
C SER A 210 2.15 4.25 -1.85
N ILE A 211 1.49 4.23 -3.01
CA ILE A 211 1.72 5.20 -4.09
C ILE A 211 1.16 6.57 -3.70
N GLN A 212 -0.02 6.61 -3.08
CA GLN A 212 -0.62 7.85 -2.57
C GLN A 212 0.27 8.51 -1.51
N MET A 213 0.89 7.71 -0.64
CA MET A 213 1.87 8.19 0.33
C MET A 213 3.07 8.86 -0.36
N GLN A 214 3.62 8.26 -1.43
CA GLN A 214 4.71 8.84 -2.21
C GLN A 214 4.32 10.17 -2.89
N LEU A 215 3.10 10.25 -3.42
CA LEU A 215 2.57 11.50 -3.98
C LEU A 215 2.49 12.60 -2.91
N LYS A 216 1.95 12.28 -1.73
CA LYS A 216 1.87 13.24 -0.62
C LYS A 216 3.25 13.67 -0.14
N GLN A 217 4.18 12.72 0.02
CA GLN A 217 5.57 12.96 0.40
C GLN A 217 6.26 13.94 -0.55
N SER A 218 6.25 13.64 -1.86
CA SER A 218 6.89 14.50 -2.88
C SER A 218 6.25 15.90 -2.94
N THR A 219 4.95 16.00 -2.72
CA THR A 219 4.23 17.29 -2.64
C THR A 219 4.66 18.10 -1.42
N CYS A 220 4.73 17.46 -0.24
CA CYS A 220 5.24 18.09 0.99
C CYS A 220 6.68 18.60 0.81
N GLU A 221 7.55 17.80 0.21
CA GLU A 221 8.93 18.18 -0.09
C GLU A 221 9.00 19.39 -1.04
N ALA A 222 8.18 19.41 -2.09
CA ALA A 222 8.10 20.56 -3.00
C ALA A 222 7.67 21.84 -2.27
N VAL A 223 6.70 21.76 -1.35
CA VAL A 223 6.29 22.90 -0.52
C VAL A 223 7.40 23.34 0.43
N MET A 224 8.08 22.40 1.09
CA MET A 224 9.20 22.71 1.99
C MET A 224 10.34 23.42 1.25
N ILE A 225 10.71 22.95 0.06
CA ILE A 225 11.71 23.59 -0.80
C ILE A 225 11.26 25.01 -1.18
N LEU A 226 9.99 25.17 -1.54
CA LEU A 226 9.42 26.48 -1.90
C LEU A 226 9.47 27.45 -0.70
N ARG A 227 9.12 27.00 0.52
CA ARG A 227 9.22 27.83 1.74
C ARG A 227 10.66 28.20 2.05
N SER A 228 11.60 27.26 1.99
CA SER A 228 13.02 27.53 2.25
C SER A 228 13.58 28.59 1.29
N ARG A 229 13.24 28.47 0.00
CA ARG A 229 13.73 29.38 -1.04
C ARG A 229 13.19 30.81 -0.93
N PHE A 230 11.93 31.00 -0.51
CA PHE A 230 11.26 32.31 -0.54
C PHE A 230 11.05 32.95 0.84
N LEU A 231 10.86 32.14 1.89
CA LEU A 231 10.54 32.63 3.24
C LEU A 231 11.76 32.59 4.17
N ASP A 232 12.56 31.52 4.13
CA ASP A 232 13.74 31.39 5.01
C ASP A 232 14.95 32.20 4.51
N ALA A 233 15.15 32.30 3.20
CA ALA A 233 16.13 33.22 2.61
C ALA A 233 15.87 34.70 2.98
N ARG A 234 14.64 35.03 3.39
CA ARG A 234 14.22 36.35 3.90
C ARG A 234 14.45 36.53 5.40
N ARG A 235 14.55 35.45 6.19
CA ARG A 235 15.02 35.51 7.59
C ARG A 235 16.54 35.62 7.65
N LYS A 236 17.12 36.59 6.91
CA LYS A 236 18.49 37.02 7.20
C LYS A 236 18.50 37.62 8.60
N ARG A 237 19.46 37.20 9.44
CA ARG A 237 19.84 37.86 10.68
C ARG A 237 19.92 39.37 10.40
N ARG A 238 18.97 40.15 10.93
CA ARG A 238 19.10 41.60 10.92
C ARG A 238 20.24 41.91 11.87
N ASN A 239 21.33 42.46 11.37
CA ASN A 239 22.35 43.02 12.25
C ASN A 239 21.67 44.14 13.04
N PHE A 240 21.82 44.13 14.36
CA PHE A 240 21.37 45.26 15.17
C PHE A 240 22.06 46.53 14.66
N ASN A 241 21.33 47.64 14.68
CA ASN A 241 21.95 48.92 14.39
C ASN A 241 23.04 49.21 15.44
N LYS A 242 24.00 50.06 15.10
CA LYS A 242 25.17 50.34 15.97
C LYS A 242 24.73 50.84 17.35
N GLN A 243 23.70 51.67 17.38
CA GLN A 243 23.13 52.25 18.60
C GLN A 243 22.51 51.20 19.53
N ALA A 244 21.74 50.25 18.99
CA ALA A 244 21.17 49.13 19.73
C ALA A 244 22.28 48.24 20.30
N THR A 245 23.34 48.01 19.51
CA THR A 245 24.50 47.23 19.97
C THR A 245 25.24 47.94 21.11
N GLU A 246 25.41 49.26 21.02
CA GLU A 246 26.01 50.08 22.07
C GLU A 246 25.18 50.05 23.36
N ILE A 247 23.85 50.24 23.27
CA ILE A 247 22.93 50.20 24.42
C ILE A 247 22.97 48.83 25.12
N LEU A 248 22.94 47.73 24.34
CA LEU A 248 22.98 46.38 24.91
C LEU A 248 24.34 46.08 25.56
N ASN A 249 25.44 46.54 24.96
CA ASN A 249 26.77 46.40 25.54
C ASN A 249 26.93 47.23 26.82
N GLU A 250 26.41 48.47 26.83
CA GLU A 250 26.45 49.34 28.01
C GLU A 250 25.70 48.71 29.19
N TYR A 251 24.53 48.12 28.94
CA TYR A 251 23.80 47.37 29.96
C TYR A 251 24.62 46.18 30.49
N PHE A 252 25.20 45.38 29.58
CA PHE A 252 26.03 44.23 29.95
C PHE A 252 27.21 44.61 30.84
N TYR A 253 27.96 45.66 30.48
CA TYR A 253 29.13 46.09 31.23
C TYR A 253 28.78 46.83 32.54
N SER A 254 27.62 47.50 32.60
CA SER A 254 27.13 48.10 33.86
C SER A 254 26.56 47.07 34.84
N HIS A 255 26.16 45.88 34.36
CA HIS A 255 25.56 44.80 35.15
C HIS A 255 26.41 43.52 35.15
N LEU A 256 27.74 43.65 35.17
CA LEU A 256 28.68 42.51 35.23
C LEU A 256 28.44 41.58 36.43
N SER A 257 28.00 42.12 37.57
CA SER A 257 27.70 41.36 38.79
C SER A 257 26.37 40.60 38.73
N ASN A 258 25.43 41.07 37.90
CA ASN A 258 24.15 40.40 37.67
C ASN A 258 23.71 40.56 36.20
N PRO A 259 24.31 39.78 35.28
CA PRO A 259 24.20 39.98 33.84
C PRO A 259 22.84 39.61 33.24
N TYR A 260 21.92 39.07 34.05
CA TYR A 260 20.60 38.65 33.61
C TYR A 260 19.56 39.74 33.93
N PRO A 261 19.09 40.51 32.92
CA PRO A 261 18.06 41.51 33.12
C PRO A 261 16.73 40.87 33.59
N SER A 262 16.00 41.58 34.44
CA SER A 262 14.60 41.28 34.74
C SER A 262 13.72 41.44 33.49
N GLU A 263 12.51 40.87 33.49
CA GLU A 263 11.56 41.02 32.38
C GLU A 263 11.28 42.49 32.03
N GLU A 264 11.13 43.33 33.06
CA GLU A 264 10.93 44.78 32.90
C GLU A 264 12.16 45.46 32.24
N ALA A 265 13.38 45.06 32.63
CA ALA A 265 14.60 45.58 32.02
C ALA A 265 14.76 45.12 30.56
N LYS A 266 14.33 43.90 30.22
CA LYS A 266 14.31 43.42 28.82
C LYS A 266 13.34 44.22 27.97
N GLU A 267 12.14 44.50 28.47
CA GLU A 267 11.15 45.33 27.77
C GLU A 267 11.67 46.76 27.53
N GLU A 268 12.33 47.36 28.51
CA GLU A 268 12.95 48.67 28.34
C GLU A 268 14.09 48.67 27.33
N LEU A 269 14.98 47.68 27.38
CA LEU A 269 16.11 47.56 26.45
C LEU A 269 15.60 47.33 25.02
N ALA A 270 14.61 46.46 24.84
CA ALA A 270 13.97 46.23 23.55
C ALA A 270 13.38 47.53 22.98
N LYS A 271 12.68 48.30 23.83
CA LYS A 271 12.12 49.60 23.46
C LYS A 271 13.18 50.64 23.10
N LYS A 272 14.28 50.72 23.88
CA LYS A 272 15.41 51.63 23.64
C LYS A 272 16.19 51.28 22.37
N CYS A 273 16.31 49.99 22.07
CA CYS A 273 17.01 49.48 20.88
C CYS A 273 16.13 49.43 19.62
N GLY A 274 14.81 49.64 19.75
CA GLY A 274 13.86 49.52 18.64
C GLY A 274 13.74 48.08 18.10
N ILE A 275 13.93 47.09 18.98
CA ILE A 275 13.86 45.66 18.68
C ILE A 275 12.71 45.02 19.48
N THR A 276 12.31 43.81 19.12
CA THR A 276 11.31 43.06 19.89
C THR A 276 11.96 42.30 21.03
N VAL A 277 11.29 42.09 22.16
CA VAL A 277 11.84 41.35 23.32
C VAL A 277 12.43 39.96 22.96
N PRO A 278 11.89 39.19 21.99
CA PRO A 278 12.51 37.93 21.56
C PRO A 278 13.77 38.05 20.69
N GLN A 279 14.11 39.25 20.17
CA GLN A 279 15.29 39.51 19.33
C GLN A 279 16.51 39.74 20.20
#